data_AF-A0A2V5MMH4-F1
#
_entry.id   AF-A0A2V5MMH4-F1
#
_cell.length_a   1.000
_cell.length_b   1.000
_cell.length_c   1.000
_cell.angle_alpha   90.00
_cell.angle_beta   90.00
_cell.angle_gamma   90.00
#
_symmetry.space_group_name_H-M   'P 1'
#
loop_
_entity.id
_entity.type
_entity.pdbx_description
1 polymer ?
#
loop_
_entity_poly.entity_id
_entity_poly.type
_entity_poly.pdbx_seq_one_letter_code
_entity_poly.pdbx_strand_id
1 'polypeptide(L)'
;RQLGELLTEHGRLTNLLAQAERKKSLSEEQLRELSRLRGEVNLLRKESQELAKLRLQQKQNAPSSESNPPGNKKMLAADAWADVGMETPENALQTFFWAARHDNADLVGELIRWQKDASVPDELEGQLDTIVTSLIPGTIRFAAELQGMTILSQQEDNGGTARVRVELASTNGNPAKQQEILFVKEDTQWKPVFSVWSARKGSIQGALGIRPESMP
;
A
#
# COMPACT_ATOMS: atom_id res chain seq x y z
N ARG A 1 43.55 18.74 33.91
CA ARG A 1 43.86 17.97 32.67
C ARG A 1 42.60 17.42 31.99
N GLN A 2 41.65 16.84 32.72
CA GLN A 2 40.41 16.26 32.17
C GLN A 2 39.53 17.21 31.33
N LEU A 3 39.42 18.50 31.68
CA LEU A 3 38.60 19.45 30.90
C LEU A 3 39.11 19.72 29.49
N GLY A 4 40.43 19.66 29.26
CA GLY A 4 41.01 19.89 27.93
C GLY A 4 40.78 18.71 26.98
N GLU A 5 40.83 17.49 27.51
CA GLU A 5 40.52 16.27 26.77
C GLU A 5 39.04 16.22 26.37
N LEU A 6 38.14 16.65 27.27
CA LEU A 6 36.71 16.65 27.05
C LEU A 6 36.29 17.69 25.98
N LEU A 7 36.93 18.85 25.94
CA LEU A 7 36.70 19.87 24.90
C LEU A 7 37.21 19.42 23.52
N THR A 8 38.34 18.70 23.50
CA THR A 8 38.92 18.18 22.25
C THR A 8 38.03 17.08 21.66
N GLU A 9 37.53 16.19 22.51
CA GLU A 9 36.62 15.12 22.07
C GLU A 9 35.25 15.67 21.65
N HIS A 10 34.74 16.69 22.34
CA HIS A 10 33.52 17.39 21.89
C HIS A 10 33.70 17.99 20.49
N GLY A 11 34.83 18.66 20.23
CA GLY A 11 35.14 19.19 18.89
C GLY A 11 35.24 18.10 17.82
N ARG A 12 35.83 16.95 18.16
CA ARG A 12 35.92 15.78 17.26
C ARG A 12 34.53 15.21 16.95
N LEU A 13 33.69 15.04 17.96
CA LEU A 13 32.33 14.52 17.82
C LEU A 13 31.44 15.48 17.03
N THR A 14 31.52 16.78 17.27
CA THR A 14 30.77 17.79 16.49
C THR A 14 31.17 17.77 15.02
N ASN A 15 32.46 17.64 14.71
CA ASN A 15 32.93 17.54 13.32
C ASN A 15 32.49 16.25 12.64
N LEU A 16 32.49 15.13 13.36
CA LEU A 16 31.98 13.85 12.85
C LEU A 16 30.47 13.89 12.62
N LEU A 17 29.72 14.54 13.52
CA LEU A 17 28.28 14.76 13.37
C LEU A 17 28.00 15.62 12.12
N ALA A 18 28.69 16.75 11.97
CA ALA A 18 28.52 17.63 10.81
C ALA A 18 28.89 16.93 9.48
N GLN A 19 29.90 16.05 9.48
CA GLN A 19 30.25 15.24 8.31
C GLN A 19 29.22 14.13 8.04
N ALA A 20 28.65 13.52 9.08
CA ALA A 20 27.59 12.53 8.94
C ALA A 20 26.29 13.17 8.43
N GLU A 21 25.93 14.35 8.93
CA GLU A 21 24.78 15.13 8.45
C GLU A 21 24.93 15.53 6.98
N ARG A 22 26.12 16.00 6.57
CA ARG A 22 26.42 16.31 5.16
C ARG A 22 26.41 15.09 4.24
N LYS A 23 26.68 13.89 4.75
CA LYS A 23 26.54 12.63 3.98
C LYS A 23 25.09 12.15 3.92
N LYS A 24 24.24 12.60 4.85
CA LYS A 24 22.83 12.24 4.94
C LYS A 24 21.93 13.21 4.15
N SER A 25 22.39 14.44 3.89
CA SER A 25 21.70 15.39 3.02
C SER A 25 22.15 15.27 1.57
N LEU A 26 21.18 15.08 0.67
CA LEU A 26 21.39 15.12 -0.77
C LEU A 26 21.85 16.54 -1.17
N SER A 27 22.81 16.62 -2.09
CA SER A 27 23.19 17.91 -2.68
C SER A 27 21.99 18.53 -3.42
N GLU A 28 21.96 19.87 -3.56
CA GLU A 28 20.88 20.55 -4.27
C GLU A 28 20.67 20.03 -5.70
N GLU A 29 21.75 19.63 -6.37
CA GLU A 29 21.71 19.03 -7.70
C GLU A 29 21.04 17.65 -7.68
N GLN A 30 21.35 16.80 -6.69
CA GLN A 30 20.66 15.53 -6.49
C GLN A 30 19.19 15.72 -6.13
N LEU A 31 18.84 16.73 -5.33
CA LEU A 31 17.44 17.06 -5.02
C LEU A 31 16.67 17.52 -6.26
N ARG A 32 17.29 18.37 -7.09
CA ARG A 32 16.71 18.81 -8.38
C ARG A 32 16.51 17.62 -9.31
N GLU A 33 17.51 16.76 -9.43
CA GLU A 33 17.44 15.57 -10.30
C GLU A 33 16.39 14.56 -9.79
N LEU A 34 16.31 14.30 -8.49
CA LEU A 34 15.24 13.46 -7.92
C LEU A 34 13.86 14.04 -8.16
N SER A 35 13.70 15.37 -8.07
CA SER A 35 12.43 16.03 -8.37
C SER A 35 12.05 15.87 -9.84
N ARG A 36 13.02 15.99 -10.76
CA ARG A 36 12.84 15.74 -12.20
C ARG A 36 12.43 14.29 -12.47
N LEU A 37 13.19 13.34 -11.93
CA LEU A 37 12.93 11.90 -12.09
C LEU A 37 11.56 11.53 -11.50
N ARG A 38 11.19 12.07 -10.34
CA ARG A 38 9.85 11.88 -9.76
C ARG A 38 8.76 12.43 -10.69
N GLY A 39 8.99 13.56 -11.34
CA GLY A 39 8.09 14.11 -12.36
C GLY A 39 7.92 13.16 -13.56
N GLU A 40 9.02 12.65 -14.10
CA GLU A 40 9.02 11.73 -15.25
C GLU A 40 8.36 10.38 -14.92
N VAL A 41 8.66 9.82 -13.75
CA VAL A 41 8.02 8.59 -13.26
C VAL A 41 6.50 8.78 -13.11
N ASN A 42 6.07 9.93 -12.58
CA ASN A 42 4.64 10.24 -12.45
C ASN A 42 3.94 10.32 -13.81
N LEU A 43 4.59 10.88 -14.83
CA LEU A 43 4.03 10.94 -16.18
C LEU A 43 3.93 9.55 -16.81
N LEU A 44 5.03 8.78 -16.80
CA LEU A 44 5.07 7.42 -17.34
C LEU A 44 4.03 6.52 -16.67
N ARG A 45 3.83 6.70 -15.37
CA ARG A 45 2.82 5.97 -14.61
C ARG A 45 1.40 6.28 -15.10
N LYS A 46 1.07 7.55 -15.34
CA LYS A 46 -0.24 7.94 -15.89
C LYS A 46 -0.48 7.32 -17.27
N GLU A 47 0.51 7.40 -18.15
CA GLU A 47 0.43 6.79 -19.49
C GLU A 47 0.24 5.26 -19.39
N SER A 48 0.99 4.60 -18.51
CA SER A 48 0.85 3.16 -18.26
C SER A 48 -0.55 2.81 -17.72
N GLN A 49 -1.10 3.62 -16.82
CA GLN A 49 -2.45 3.44 -16.28
C GLN A 49 -3.52 3.59 -17.37
N GLU A 50 -3.41 4.60 -18.23
CA GLU A 50 -4.33 4.79 -19.36
C GLU A 50 -4.29 3.60 -20.32
N LEU A 51 -3.09 3.11 -20.67
CA LEU A 51 -2.92 1.91 -21.48
C LEU A 51 -3.51 0.66 -20.83
N ALA A 52 -3.33 0.49 -19.51
CA ALA A 52 -3.90 -0.62 -18.77
C ALA A 52 -5.44 -0.58 -18.78
N LYS A 53 -6.04 0.59 -18.55
CA LYS A 53 -7.49 0.81 -18.62
C LYS A 53 -8.04 0.51 -20.01
N LEU A 54 -7.39 0.98 -21.07
CA LEU A 54 -7.80 0.71 -22.45
C LEU A 54 -7.79 -0.78 -22.79
N ARG A 55 -6.75 -1.51 -22.34
CA ARG A 55 -6.68 -2.98 -22.52
C ARG A 55 -7.80 -3.72 -21.79
N LEU A 56 -8.17 -3.26 -20.59
CA LEU A 56 -9.30 -3.83 -19.84
C LEU A 56 -10.63 -3.59 -20.56
N GLN A 57 -10.87 -2.37 -21.04
CA GLN A 57 -12.06 -2.03 -21.81
C GLN A 57 -12.17 -2.84 -23.12
N GLN A 58 -11.06 -3.01 -23.84
CA GLN A 58 -11.03 -3.86 -25.05
C GLN A 58 -11.36 -5.33 -24.74
N LYS A 59 -10.85 -5.88 -23.64
CA LYS A 59 -11.20 -7.24 -23.20
C LYS A 59 -12.66 -7.39 -22.79
N GLN A 60 -13.29 -6.33 -22.28
CA GLN A 60 -14.71 -6.31 -21.93
C GLN A 60 -15.61 -6.13 -23.16
N ASN A 61 -15.16 -5.40 -24.18
CA ASN A 61 -15.90 -5.13 -25.42
C ASN A 61 -15.68 -6.17 -26.53
N ALA A 62 -14.77 -7.13 -26.34
CA ALA A 62 -14.63 -8.26 -27.25
C ALA A 62 -15.94 -9.08 -27.23
N PRO A 63 -16.52 -9.44 -28.39
CA PRO A 63 -17.76 -10.20 -28.46
C PRO A 63 -17.52 -11.57 -27.83
N SER A 64 -17.94 -11.72 -26.59
CA SER A 64 -17.95 -13.00 -25.89
C SER A 64 -19.17 -13.75 -26.39
N SER A 65 -18.99 -14.63 -27.37
CA SER A 65 -19.89 -15.75 -27.59
C SER A 65 -19.88 -16.60 -26.32
N GLU A 66 -20.81 -16.33 -25.41
CA GLU A 66 -21.52 -17.27 -24.55
C GLU A 66 -22.26 -16.49 -23.47
N SER A 67 -23.56 -16.69 -23.44
CA SER A 67 -24.49 -16.20 -22.43
C SER A 67 -24.09 -16.69 -21.05
N ASN A 68 -23.38 -15.86 -20.28
CA ASN A 68 -23.23 -16.09 -18.85
C ASN A 68 -24.53 -15.68 -18.14
N PRO A 69 -25.11 -16.54 -17.28
CA PRO A 69 -26.25 -16.17 -16.45
C PRO A 69 -25.88 -15.03 -15.48
N PRO A 70 -26.85 -14.18 -15.09
CA PRO A 70 -26.64 -13.09 -14.14
C PRO A 70 -26.25 -13.67 -12.78
N GLY A 71 -24.96 -13.62 -12.44
CA GLY A 71 -24.46 -14.11 -11.15
C GLY A 71 -22.98 -14.50 -11.13
N ASN A 72 -22.38 -14.88 -12.26
CA ASN A 72 -20.96 -15.26 -12.30
C ASN A 72 -20.06 -14.02 -12.39
N LYS A 73 -19.70 -13.47 -11.24
CA LYS A 73 -18.60 -12.50 -11.14
C LYS A 73 -17.30 -13.22 -11.51
N LYS A 74 -16.64 -12.72 -12.56
CA LYS A 74 -15.41 -13.31 -13.08
C LYS A 74 -14.24 -13.00 -12.15
N MET A 75 -13.48 -14.03 -11.79
CA MET A 75 -12.22 -13.88 -11.08
C MET A 75 -11.19 -13.16 -11.97
N LEU A 76 -10.59 -12.10 -11.44
CA LEU A 76 -9.44 -11.44 -12.01
C LEU A 76 -8.18 -12.12 -11.47
N ALA A 77 -7.53 -12.92 -12.31
CA ALA A 77 -6.29 -13.61 -11.97
C ALA A 77 -5.16 -12.61 -11.65
N ALA A 78 -4.27 -13.00 -10.75
CA ALA A 78 -3.28 -12.09 -10.19
C ALA A 78 -2.17 -11.69 -11.16
N ASP A 79 -1.94 -12.49 -12.20
CA ASP A 79 -1.10 -12.16 -13.35
C ASP A 79 -1.69 -11.06 -14.24
N ALA A 80 -3.01 -10.87 -14.21
CA ALA A 80 -3.72 -9.82 -14.93
C ALA A 80 -3.90 -8.54 -14.11
N TRP A 81 -3.45 -8.50 -12.85
CA TRP A 81 -3.44 -7.27 -12.06
C TRP A 81 -2.50 -6.24 -12.69
N ALA A 82 -2.88 -4.97 -12.59
CA ALA A 82 -2.17 -3.86 -13.21
C ALA A 82 -2.38 -2.60 -12.37
N ASP A 83 -1.46 -1.63 -12.50
CA ASP A 83 -1.72 -0.27 -12.04
C ASP A 83 -2.76 0.37 -12.96
N VAL A 84 -3.99 0.48 -12.46
CA VAL A 84 -5.13 1.08 -13.17
C VAL A 84 -5.58 2.37 -12.47
N GLY A 85 -4.79 2.87 -11.52
CA GLY A 85 -5.09 4.06 -10.75
C GLY A 85 -6.12 3.84 -9.64
N MET A 86 -6.70 4.94 -9.16
CA MET A 86 -7.51 4.98 -7.93
C MET A 86 -8.86 5.69 -8.12
N GLU A 87 -9.34 5.81 -9.36
CA GLU A 87 -10.57 6.56 -9.68
C GLU A 87 -11.85 5.87 -9.19
N THR A 88 -11.80 4.55 -9.02
CA THR A 88 -12.86 3.74 -8.40
C THR A 88 -12.29 2.86 -7.30
N PRO A 89 -13.10 2.41 -6.33
CA PRO A 89 -12.67 1.46 -5.29
C PRO A 89 -12.03 0.18 -5.86
N GLU A 90 -12.58 -0.38 -6.94
CA GLU A 90 -12.06 -1.58 -7.60
C GLU A 90 -10.67 -1.33 -8.20
N ASN A 91 -10.51 -0.19 -8.89
CA ASN A 91 -9.23 0.16 -9.51
C ASN A 91 -8.17 0.38 -8.43
N ALA A 92 -8.52 1.06 -7.33
CA ALA A 92 -7.64 1.23 -6.20
C ALA A 92 -7.22 -0.11 -5.59
N LEU A 93 -8.16 -1.05 -5.43
CA LEU A 93 -7.87 -2.40 -4.92
C LEU A 93 -6.95 -3.20 -5.85
N GLN A 94 -7.20 -3.16 -7.16
CA GLN A 94 -6.36 -3.83 -8.15
C GLN A 94 -4.95 -3.25 -8.16
N THR A 95 -4.83 -1.92 -8.15
CA THR A 95 -3.56 -1.19 -8.11
C THR A 95 -2.78 -1.50 -6.84
N PHE A 96 -3.47 -1.61 -5.69
CA PHE A 96 -2.87 -2.01 -4.42
C PHE A 96 -2.27 -3.42 -4.48
N PHE A 97 -3.04 -4.41 -4.93
CA PHE A 97 -2.53 -5.78 -5.02
C PHE A 97 -1.45 -5.94 -6.10
N TRP A 98 -1.55 -5.19 -7.20
CA TRP A 98 -0.49 -5.09 -8.19
C TRP A 98 0.80 -4.56 -7.57
N ALA A 99 0.74 -3.43 -6.86
CA ALA A 99 1.90 -2.80 -6.23
C ALA A 99 2.56 -3.73 -5.22
N ALA A 100 1.77 -4.36 -4.35
CA ALA A 100 2.26 -5.31 -3.35
C ALA A 100 2.91 -6.54 -4.00
N ARG A 101 2.35 -7.08 -5.08
CA ARG A 101 2.93 -8.24 -5.79
C ARG A 101 4.23 -7.90 -6.52
N HIS A 102 4.44 -6.64 -6.89
CA HIS A 102 5.65 -6.15 -7.56
C HIS A 102 6.66 -5.52 -6.59
N ASP A 103 6.51 -5.77 -5.28
CA ASP A 103 7.42 -5.28 -4.24
C ASP A 103 7.59 -3.75 -4.23
N ASN A 104 6.55 -3.01 -4.66
CA ASN A 104 6.56 -1.55 -4.68
C ASN A 104 6.10 -0.99 -3.33
N ALA A 105 6.95 -1.11 -2.32
CA ALA A 105 6.67 -0.77 -0.93
C ALA A 105 6.20 0.69 -0.74
N ASP A 106 6.85 1.63 -1.41
CA ASP A 106 6.48 3.06 -1.35
C ASP A 106 5.04 3.26 -1.81
N LEU A 107 4.71 2.68 -2.96
CA LEU A 107 3.36 2.79 -3.50
C LEU A 107 2.33 2.07 -2.62
N VAL A 108 2.65 0.90 -2.07
CA VAL A 108 1.77 0.22 -1.11
C VAL A 108 1.44 1.14 0.07
N GLY A 109 2.44 1.84 0.61
CA GLY A 109 2.23 2.82 1.68
C GLY A 109 1.33 3.99 1.26
N GLU A 110 1.52 4.55 0.06
CA GLU A 110 0.74 5.67 -0.47
C GLU A 110 -0.74 5.32 -0.75
N LEU A 111 -1.01 4.07 -1.16
CA LEU A 111 -2.34 3.61 -1.55
C LEU A 111 -3.27 3.40 -0.35
N ILE A 112 -2.75 3.21 0.85
CA ILE A 112 -3.55 2.80 2.01
C ILE A 112 -3.83 4.00 2.93
N ARG A 113 -5.09 4.13 3.35
CA ARG A 113 -5.45 4.96 4.51
C ARG A 113 -5.33 4.10 5.77
N TRP A 114 -4.27 4.29 6.54
CA TRP A 114 -4.13 3.60 7.82
C TRP A 114 -5.03 4.23 8.89
N GLN A 115 -5.63 3.39 9.72
CA GLN A 115 -6.43 3.84 10.86
C GLN A 115 -6.07 3.05 12.12
N LYS A 116 -6.00 3.75 13.25
CA LYS A 116 -5.87 3.12 14.56
C LYS A 116 -7.24 2.67 15.05
N ASP A 117 -7.37 1.41 15.44
CA ASP A 117 -8.53 0.94 16.19
C ASP A 117 -8.45 1.36 17.67
N ALA A 118 -9.60 1.50 18.33
CA ALA A 118 -9.66 1.88 19.75
C ALA A 118 -8.94 0.90 20.69
N SER A 119 -8.71 -0.35 20.25
CA SER A 119 -7.93 -1.35 20.98
C SER A 119 -6.43 -1.06 21.06
N VAL A 120 -5.90 -0.14 20.25
CA VAL A 120 -4.47 0.22 20.26
C VAL A 120 -4.22 1.31 21.30
N PRO A 121 -3.36 1.04 22.31
CA PRO A 121 -3.05 2.01 23.36
C PRO A 121 -2.52 3.35 22.82
N ASP A 122 -2.89 4.45 23.46
CA ASP A 122 -2.49 5.81 23.04
C ASP A 122 -0.97 6.03 23.12
N GLU A 123 -0.26 5.27 23.97
CA GLU A 123 1.21 5.34 24.06
C GLU A 123 1.91 4.89 22.76
N LEU A 124 1.21 4.17 21.89
CA LEU A 124 1.71 3.72 20.59
C LEU A 124 1.33 4.66 19.44
N GLU A 125 0.61 5.76 19.72
CA GLU A 125 0.19 6.73 18.70
C GLU A 125 1.40 7.38 18.01
N GLY A 126 2.44 7.75 18.77
CA GLY A 126 3.71 8.24 18.22
C GLY A 126 4.54 7.20 17.48
N GLN A 127 4.13 5.93 17.49
CA GLN A 127 4.80 4.82 16.79
C GLN A 127 3.97 4.27 15.62
N LEU A 128 2.80 4.87 15.33
CA LEU A 128 1.87 4.35 14.33
C LEU A 128 2.53 4.25 12.95
N ASP A 129 3.31 5.25 12.55
CA ASP A 129 4.02 5.24 11.27
C ASP A 129 5.04 4.09 11.18
N THR A 130 5.76 3.81 12.27
CA THR A 130 6.69 2.69 12.36
C THR A 130 5.95 1.35 12.28
N ILE A 131 4.84 1.22 13.00
CA ILE A 131 3.97 0.04 12.98
C ILE A 131 3.45 -0.21 11.57
N VAL A 132 2.90 0.82 10.94
CA VAL A 132 2.39 0.78 9.57
C VAL A 132 3.48 0.37 8.59
N THR A 133 4.66 0.98 8.67
CA THR A 133 5.79 0.65 7.80
C THR A 133 6.21 -0.82 7.96
N SER A 134 6.21 -1.33 9.19
CA SER A 134 6.54 -2.74 9.47
C SER A 134 5.49 -3.75 8.98
N LEU A 135 4.29 -3.31 8.57
CA LEU A 135 3.24 -4.15 7.99
C LEU A 135 3.37 -4.28 6.46
N ILE A 136 4.15 -3.42 5.80
CA ILE A 136 4.31 -3.43 4.34
C ILE A 136 4.93 -4.76 3.84
N PRO A 137 6.03 -5.29 4.42
CA PRO A 137 6.60 -6.56 3.98
C PRO A 137 5.61 -7.74 4.11
N GLY A 138 4.81 -7.74 5.19
CA GLY A 138 3.76 -8.74 5.38
C GLY A 138 2.64 -8.63 4.34
N THR A 139 2.36 -7.42 3.86
CA THR A 139 1.39 -7.15 2.79
C THR A 139 1.88 -7.67 1.44
N ILE A 140 3.15 -7.43 1.12
CA ILE A 140 3.81 -7.94 -0.09
C ILE A 140 3.77 -9.48 -0.10
N ARG A 141 4.15 -10.11 1.02
CA ARG A 141 4.08 -11.57 1.17
C ARG A 141 2.66 -12.11 1.00
N PHE A 142 1.68 -11.48 1.65
CA PHE A 142 0.28 -11.85 1.51
C PHE A 142 -0.19 -11.78 0.05
N ALA A 143 0.11 -10.69 -0.67
CA ALA A 143 -0.28 -10.51 -2.06
C ALA A 143 0.39 -11.52 -3.02
N ALA A 144 1.62 -11.93 -2.71
CA ALA A 144 2.35 -12.95 -3.48
C ALA A 144 1.67 -14.33 -3.40
N GLU A 145 0.98 -14.65 -2.29
CA GLU A 145 0.25 -15.91 -2.09
C GLU A 145 -1.12 -15.94 -2.76
N LEU A 146 -1.56 -14.84 -3.39
CA LEU A 146 -2.86 -14.76 -4.04
C LEU A 146 -2.79 -15.23 -5.49
N GLN A 147 -3.83 -15.97 -5.93
CA GLN A 147 -4.04 -16.37 -7.32
C GLN A 147 -4.94 -15.41 -8.08
N GLY A 148 -5.78 -14.66 -7.38
CA GLY A 148 -6.70 -13.72 -7.98
C GLY A 148 -7.69 -13.15 -6.98
N MET A 149 -8.52 -12.24 -7.48
CA MET A 149 -9.59 -11.62 -6.71
C MET A 149 -10.90 -11.59 -7.50
N THR A 150 -12.01 -11.72 -6.80
CA THR A 150 -13.35 -11.59 -7.38
C THR A 150 -14.12 -10.53 -6.61
N ILE A 151 -14.57 -9.46 -7.28
CA ILE A 151 -15.38 -8.42 -6.64
C ILE A 151 -16.81 -8.93 -6.47
N LEU A 152 -17.20 -9.21 -5.22
CA LEU A 152 -18.50 -9.75 -4.82
C LEU A 152 -19.59 -8.69 -4.69
N SER A 153 -19.27 -7.48 -4.29
CA SER A 153 -20.18 -6.33 -4.37
C SER A 153 -19.43 -5.05 -4.08
N GLN A 154 -19.96 -3.95 -4.58
CA GLN A 154 -19.52 -2.60 -4.25
C GLN A 154 -20.77 -1.83 -3.82
N GLN A 155 -20.67 -1.12 -2.71
CA GLN A 155 -21.68 -0.19 -2.24
C GLN A 155 -20.99 1.14 -1.95
N GLU A 156 -21.27 2.14 -2.76
CA GLU A 156 -20.83 3.51 -2.49
C GLU A 156 -21.89 4.21 -1.65
N ASP A 157 -21.46 4.80 -0.55
CA ASP A 157 -22.31 5.67 0.27
C ASP A 157 -22.18 7.11 -0.25
N ASN A 158 -23.24 7.91 -0.10
CA ASN A 158 -23.32 9.30 -0.58
C ASN A 158 -22.26 10.26 0.01
N GLY A 159 -21.39 9.80 0.92
CA GLY A 159 -20.43 10.61 1.67
C GLY A 159 -18.95 10.42 1.28
N GLY A 160 -18.65 9.78 0.15
CA GLY A 160 -17.25 9.54 -0.25
C GLY A 160 -16.62 8.33 0.44
N THR A 161 -17.43 7.39 0.91
CA THR A 161 -17.01 6.07 1.38
C THR A 161 -17.59 4.99 0.48
N ALA A 162 -16.88 3.87 0.37
CA ALA A 162 -17.39 2.71 -0.34
C ALA A 162 -17.02 1.42 0.40
N ARG A 163 -17.90 0.43 0.40
CA ARG A 163 -17.61 -0.92 0.89
C ARG A 163 -17.51 -1.87 -0.30
N VAL A 164 -16.35 -2.50 -0.43
CA VAL A 164 -16.09 -3.51 -1.45
C VAL A 164 -15.98 -4.86 -0.76
N ARG A 165 -16.89 -5.78 -1.08
CA ARG A 165 -16.73 -7.19 -0.72
C ARG A 165 -15.94 -7.87 -1.82
N VAL A 166 -14.84 -8.49 -1.44
CA VAL A 166 -13.91 -9.18 -2.34
C VAL A 166 -13.69 -10.60 -1.84
N GLU A 167 -13.62 -11.53 -2.78
CA GLU A 167 -13.15 -12.88 -2.53
C GLU A 167 -11.71 -12.99 -3.02
N LEU A 168 -10.81 -13.42 -2.14
CA LEU A 168 -9.39 -13.58 -2.42
C LEU A 168 -9.06 -15.08 -2.52
N ALA A 169 -8.69 -15.52 -3.71
CA ALA A 169 -8.23 -16.89 -3.94
C ALA A 169 -6.74 -16.99 -3.61
N SER A 170 -6.36 -17.98 -2.79
CA SER A 170 -4.97 -18.18 -2.36
C SER A 170 -4.38 -19.43 -2.99
N THR A 171 -3.06 -19.43 -3.14
CA THR A 171 -2.29 -20.63 -3.45
C THR A 171 -2.41 -21.67 -2.31
N ASN A 172 -2.25 -22.95 -2.63
CA ASN A 172 -2.14 -24.07 -1.66
C ASN A 172 -3.45 -24.68 -1.13
N GLY A 173 -4.55 -24.63 -1.89
CA GLY A 173 -5.78 -25.36 -1.53
C GLY A 173 -6.52 -24.77 -0.33
N ASN A 174 -6.12 -23.60 0.14
CA ASN A 174 -6.88 -22.83 1.12
C ASN A 174 -8.19 -22.34 0.48
N PRO A 175 -9.32 -22.40 1.20
CA PRO A 175 -10.56 -21.84 0.69
C PRO A 175 -10.40 -20.35 0.44
N ALA A 176 -11.02 -19.86 -0.63
CA ALA A 176 -11.05 -18.44 -0.91
C ALA A 176 -11.66 -17.69 0.28
N LYS A 177 -11.02 -16.59 0.67
CA LYS A 177 -11.45 -15.79 1.83
C LYS A 177 -12.23 -14.60 1.34
N GLN A 178 -13.44 -14.44 1.86
CA GLN A 178 -14.21 -13.22 1.65
C GLN A 178 -13.79 -12.16 2.66
N GLN A 179 -13.58 -10.95 2.17
CA GLN A 179 -13.25 -9.77 2.97
C GLN A 179 -14.13 -8.61 2.54
N GLU A 180 -14.49 -7.77 3.50
CA GLU A 180 -15.09 -6.48 3.24
C GLU A 180 -14.07 -5.40 3.53
N ILE A 181 -13.78 -4.59 2.51
CA ILE A 181 -12.80 -3.52 2.59
C ILE A 181 -13.54 -2.19 2.47
N LEU A 182 -13.33 -1.33 3.46
CA LEU A 182 -13.80 0.06 3.42
C LEU A 182 -12.83 0.88 2.58
N PHE A 183 -13.36 1.78 1.78
CA PHE A 183 -12.63 2.79 1.03
C PHE A 183 -13.10 4.17 1.45
N VAL A 184 -12.17 5.10 1.45
CA VAL A 184 -12.43 6.54 1.58
C VAL A 184 -11.93 7.25 0.34
N LYS A 185 -12.65 8.26 -0.10
CA LYS A 185 -12.24 9.13 -1.18
C LYS A 185 -11.47 10.31 -0.60
N GLU A 186 -10.18 10.39 -0.93
CA GLU A 186 -9.32 11.53 -0.64
C GLU A 186 -9.09 12.29 -1.94
N ASP A 187 -9.49 13.57 -1.96
CA ASP A 187 -9.50 14.40 -3.17
C ASP A 187 -10.27 13.72 -4.31
N THR A 188 -9.57 13.08 -5.24
CA THR A 188 -10.14 12.35 -6.39
C THR A 188 -9.78 10.86 -6.40
N GLN A 189 -9.13 10.36 -5.35
CA GLN A 189 -8.57 9.01 -5.28
C GLN A 189 -9.22 8.21 -4.16
N TRP A 190 -9.66 7.00 -4.48
CA TRP A 190 -10.12 6.04 -3.50
C TRP A 190 -8.93 5.33 -2.88
N LYS A 191 -8.93 5.23 -1.55
CA LYS A 191 -7.92 4.49 -0.79
C LYS A 191 -8.59 3.43 0.09
N PRO A 192 -8.14 2.17 0.03
CA PRO A 192 -8.53 1.18 1.02
C PRO A 192 -8.14 1.64 2.42
N VAL A 193 -9.06 1.52 3.36
CA VAL A 193 -8.84 1.81 4.78
C VAL A 193 -8.43 0.52 5.46
N PHE A 194 -7.21 0.49 5.99
CA PHE A 194 -6.74 -0.62 6.79
C PHE A 194 -6.52 -0.21 8.24
N SER A 195 -7.22 -0.92 9.12
CA SER A 195 -7.09 -0.71 10.54
C SER A 195 -5.91 -1.50 11.11
N VAL A 196 -5.29 -0.91 12.12
CA VAL A 196 -4.34 -1.54 13.01
C VAL A 196 -5.07 -1.79 14.33
N TRP A 197 -5.08 -3.03 14.83
CA TRP A 197 -5.71 -3.39 16.11
C TRP A 197 -4.80 -4.24 16.99
N SER A 198 -5.14 -4.31 18.27
CA SER A 198 -4.48 -5.16 19.26
C SER A 198 -5.29 -6.44 19.50
N ALA A 199 -4.78 -7.59 19.05
CA ALA A 199 -5.47 -8.88 19.23
C ALA A 199 -5.33 -9.45 20.65
N ARG A 200 -4.28 -9.06 21.37
CA ARG A 200 -3.97 -9.39 22.77
C ARG A 200 -2.98 -8.35 23.28
N LYS A 201 -2.88 -8.18 24.60
CA LYS A 201 -1.96 -7.20 25.22
C LYS A 201 -0.54 -7.37 24.66
N GLY A 202 -0.06 -6.36 23.94
CA GLY A 202 1.27 -6.34 23.32
C GLY A 202 1.41 -6.98 21.93
N SER A 203 0.31 -7.33 21.22
CA SER A 203 0.42 -7.77 19.82
C SER A 203 -0.50 -6.98 18.89
N ILE A 204 0.07 -6.47 17.81
CA ILE A 204 -0.60 -5.68 16.80
C ILE A 204 -0.84 -6.50 15.52
N GLN A 205 -1.97 -6.26 14.85
CA GLN A 205 -2.33 -6.84 13.55
C GLN A 205 -2.93 -5.76 12.63
N GLY A 206 -2.79 -5.95 11.32
CA GLY A 206 -3.40 -5.12 10.27
C GLY A 206 -4.54 -5.83 9.53
N ALA A 207 -5.40 -5.07 8.83
CA ALA A 207 -6.68 -5.47 8.19
C ALA A 207 -6.74 -6.82 7.49
N LEU A 208 -5.63 -7.29 6.92
CA LEU A 208 -5.54 -8.55 6.19
C LEU A 208 -5.05 -9.73 7.07
N GLY A 209 -5.05 -9.57 8.40
CA GLY A 209 -4.45 -10.52 9.34
C GLY A 209 -2.92 -10.51 9.35
N ILE A 210 -2.32 -9.44 8.81
CA ILE A 210 -0.88 -9.26 8.70
C ILE A 210 -0.31 -8.84 10.05
N ARG A 211 0.82 -9.41 10.43
CA ARG A 211 1.56 -9.04 11.65
C ARG A 211 2.73 -8.12 11.30
N PRO A 212 3.03 -7.12 12.13
CA PRO A 212 4.20 -6.29 11.94
C PRO A 212 5.45 -7.17 12.06
N GLU A 213 6.43 -6.96 11.18
CA GLU A 213 7.73 -7.59 11.35
C GLU A 213 8.41 -7.04 12.62
N SER A 214 9.18 -7.87 13.30
CA SER A 214 9.79 -7.57 14.60
C SER A 214 10.46 -6.20 14.58
N MET A 215 9.97 -5.26 15.40
CA MET A 215 10.63 -3.97 15.60
C MET A 215 11.98 -4.20 16.29
N PRO A 216 13.07 -3.60 15.80
CA PRO A 216 14.37 -3.62 16.48
C PRO A 216 14.35 -2.86 17.81
#